data_AF-A0A382RH09-F1
#
_entry.id   AF-A0A382RH09-F1
#
_cell.length_a   1.000
_cell.length_b   1.000
_cell.length_c   1.000
_cell.angle_alpha   90.00
_cell.angle_beta   90.00
_cell.angle_gamma   90.00
#
_symmetry.space_group_name_H-M   'P 1'
#
loop_
_entity.id
_entity.type
_entity.pdbx_description
1 polymer ?
#
loop_
_entity_poly.entity_id
_entity_poly.type
_entity_poly.pdbx_seq_one_letter_code
_entity_poly.pdbx_strand_id
1 'polypeptide(L)'
;MLRSGPWVILFLAIRGLRQYAFSTAVASLAIALAGGLFLGTWKIKEEAKNAFSRSSGGYDAVLGARGSKLQLVLNGLFHLEASPGNLSWEQYELIRDTRGVSEAYPIAVGDNYHGFRLVGTLAEMFEKHEWRKGRKYIVQSSVPAG
;
A
#
# COMPACT_ATOMS: atom_id res chain seq x y z
N MET A 1 -22.06 29.19 -51.50
CA MET A 1 -22.18 28.66 -50.12
C MET A 1 -21.21 27.50 -49.98
N LEU A 2 -19.96 27.73 -49.57
CA LEU A 2 -19.07 26.60 -49.25
C LEU A 2 -19.56 25.99 -47.93
N ARG A 3 -20.00 24.74 -48.00
CA ARG A 3 -20.33 23.95 -46.80
C ARG A 3 -19.02 23.62 -46.11
N SER A 4 -18.62 24.49 -45.17
CA SER A 4 -17.42 24.33 -44.33
C SER A 4 -17.58 23.09 -43.47
N GLY A 5 -17.21 21.94 -44.02
CA GLY A 5 -17.19 20.69 -43.26
C GLY A 5 -16.10 20.73 -42.17
N PRO A 6 -16.24 19.93 -41.09
CA PRO A 6 -15.23 19.84 -40.04
C PRO A 6 -13.83 19.49 -40.57
N TRP A 7 -13.77 18.83 -41.72
CA TRP A 7 -12.56 18.49 -42.46
C TRP A 7 -11.72 19.70 -42.89
N VAL A 8 -12.36 20.79 -43.32
CA VAL A 8 -11.65 21.99 -43.78
C VAL A 8 -11.00 22.70 -42.58
N ILE A 9 -11.70 22.73 -41.44
CA ILE A 9 -11.21 23.31 -40.19
C ILE A 9 -10.01 22.51 -39.67
N LEU A 10 -10.11 21.17 -39.68
CA LEU A 10 -9.02 20.29 -39.25
C LEU A 10 -7.78 20.45 -40.16
N PHE A 11 -7.98 20.54 -41.48
CA PHE A 11 -6.89 20.74 -42.44
C PHE A 11 -6.16 22.08 -42.23
N LEU A 12 -6.92 23.17 -42.04
CA LEU A 12 -6.37 24.49 -41.75
C LEU A 12 -5.64 24.51 -40.40
N ALA A 13 -6.19 23.87 -39.38
CA ALA A 13 -5.55 23.75 -38.07
C ALA A 13 -4.20 23.01 -38.14
N ILE A 14 -4.14 21.85 -38.82
CA ILE A 14 -2.88 21.10 -38.99
C ILE A 14 -1.83 21.91 -39.76
N ARG A 15 -2.25 22.65 -40.79
CA ARG A 15 -1.35 23.52 -41.55
C ARG A 15 -0.81 24.67 -40.69
N GLY A 16 -1.66 25.27 -39.84
CA GLY A 16 -1.25 26.28 -38.87
C GLY A 16 -0.27 25.75 -37.82
N LEU A 17 -0.51 24.55 -37.28
CA LEU A 17 0.39 23.89 -36.33
C LEU A 17 1.79 23.62 -36.92
N ARG A 18 1.88 23.26 -38.22
CA ARG A 18 3.18 23.09 -38.91
C ARG A 18 3.88 24.43 -39.19
N GLN A 19 3.13 25.51 -39.41
CA GLN A 19 3.71 26.83 -39.63
C GLN A 19 4.32 27.42 -38.36
N TYR A 20 3.71 27.16 -37.19
CA TYR A 20 4.22 27.55 -35.87
C TYR A 20 4.82 26.37 -35.08
N ALA A 21 5.49 25.44 -35.78
CA ALA A 21 5.91 24.15 -35.24
C ALA A 21 6.69 24.25 -33.91
N PHE A 22 7.57 25.23 -33.75
CA PHE A 22 8.33 25.42 -32.52
C PHE A 22 7.44 25.79 -31.33
N SER A 23 6.59 26.82 -31.48
CA SER A 23 5.69 27.27 -30.42
C SER A 23 4.66 26.21 -30.06
N THR A 24 4.10 25.53 -31.07
CA THR A 24 3.21 24.39 -30.88
C THR A 24 3.89 23.23 -30.17
N ALA A 25 5.14 22.90 -30.51
CA ALA A 25 5.89 21.84 -29.84
C ALA A 25 6.08 22.14 -28.35
N VAL A 26 6.52 23.35 -28.01
CA VAL A 26 6.70 23.78 -26.62
C VAL A 26 5.38 23.73 -25.85
N ALA A 27 4.29 24.24 -26.44
CA ALA A 27 2.97 24.19 -25.82
C ALA A 27 2.48 22.75 -25.61
N SER A 28 2.65 21.88 -26.60
CA SER A 28 2.27 20.47 -26.52
C SER A 28 3.08 19.73 -25.44
N LEU A 29 4.37 20.02 -25.31
CA LEU A 29 5.24 19.44 -24.30
C LEU A 29 4.83 19.89 -22.90
N ALA A 30 4.50 21.18 -22.72
CA ALA A 30 4.02 21.70 -21.44
C ALA A 30 2.73 20.99 -20.99
N ILE A 31 1.77 20.82 -21.91
CA ILE A 31 0.52 20.09 -21.63
C ILE A 31 0.80 18.62 -21.32
N ALA A 32 1.69 17.97 -22.08
CA ALA A 32 2.07 16.58 -21.87
C ALA A 32 2.75 16.37 -20.50
N LEU A 33 3.64 17.29 -20.09
CA LEU A 33 4.29 17.23 -18.79
C LEU A 33 3.30 17.45 -17.64
N ALA A 34 2.40 18.42 -17.76
CA ALA A 34 1.37 18.67 -16.76
C ALA A 34 0.42 17.47 -16.60
N GLY A 35 -0.09 16.94 -17.72
CA GLY A 35 -0.94 15.76 -17.72
C GLY A 35 -0.21 14.50 -17.24
N GLY A 36 1.04 14.32 -17.67
CA GLY A 36 1.90 13.20 -17.26
C GLY A 36 2.17 13.20 -15.77
N LEU A 37 2.49 14.36 -15.18
CA LEU A 37 2.68 14.50 -13.74
C LEU A 37 1.38 14.21 -12.97
N PHE A 38 0.25 14.71 -13.43
CA PHE A 38 -1.04 14.47 -12.81
C PHE A 38 -1.41 12.98 -12.82
N LEU A 39 -1.30 12.33 -13.98
CA LEU A 39 -1.59 10.90 -14.12
C LEU A 39 -0.58 10.04 -13.34
N GLY A 40 0.70 10.42 -13.35
CA GLY A 40 1.75 9.72 -12.61
C GLY A 40 1.50 9.75 -11.11
N THR A 41 1.23 10.93 -10.54
CA THR A 41 0.94 11.08 -9.11
C THR A 41 -0.34 10.36 -8.71
N TRP A 42 -1.38 10.42 -9.56
CA TRP A 42 -2.62 9.68 -9.36
C TRP A 42 -2.37 8.16 -9.33
N LYS A 43 -1.63 7.64 -10.31
CA LYS A 43 -1.34 6.21 -10.41
C LYS A 43 -0.50 5.72 -9.24
N ILE A 44 0.51 6.47 -8.82
CA ILE A 44 1.32 6.15 -7.62
C ILE A 44 0.44 6.09 -6.37
N LYS A 45 -0.46 7.06 -6.19
CA LYS A 45 -1.40 7.09 -5.05
C LYS A 45 -2.31 5.87 -5.05
N GLU A 46 -2.85 5.49 -6.19
CA GLU A 46 -3.74 4.35 -6.34
C GLU A 46 -3.01 3.03 -6.08
N GLU A 47 -1.82 2.85 -6.67
CA GLU A 47 -1.00 1.66 -6.44
C GLU A 47 -0.56 1.54 -4.98
N ALA A 48 -0.17 2.65 -4.33
CA ALA A 48 0.14 2.63 -2.91
C ALA A 48 -1.07 2.17 -2.08
N LYS A 49 -2.27 2.73 -2.34
CA LYS A 49 -3.51 2.31 -1.66
C LYS A 49 -3.82 0.83 -1.89
N ASN A 50 -3.64 0.35 -3.12
CA ASN A 50 -3.87 -1.05 -3.48
C ASN A 50 -2.85 -1.99 -2.82
N ALA A 51 -1.58 -1.58 -2.75
CA ALA A 51 -0.53 -2.32 -2.06
C ALA A 51 -0.85 -2.50 -0.58
N PHE A 52 -1.32 -1.44 0.10
CA PHE A 52 -1.79 -1.54 1.49
C PHE A 52 -3.00 -2.47 1.63
N SER A 53 -3.99 -2.38 0.73
CA SER A 53 -5.18 -3.24 0.79
C SER A 53 -4.90 -4.71 0.49
N ARG A 54 -3.88 -5.02 -0.32
CA ARG A 54 -3.49 -6.40 -0.68
C ARG A 54 -2.53 -7.02 0.33
N SER A 55 -1.76 -6.18 1.03
CA SER A 55 -0.77 -6.60 2.03
C SER A 55 -1.34 -6.71 3.44
N SER A 56 -2.67 -6.62 3.62
CA SER A 56 -3.28 -6.83 4.94
C SER A 56 -3.07 -8.24 5.50
N GLY A 57 -2.53 -9.18 4.71
CA GLY A 57 -2.07 -10.48 5.21
C GLY A 57 -3.19 -11.26 5.90
N GLY A 58 -4.43 -11.14 5.41
CA GLY A 58 -5.60 -11.79 6.00
C GLY A 58 -6.13 -11.13 7.28
N TYR A 59 -5.54 -10.02 7.73
CA TYR A 59 -6.02 -9.25 8.88
C TYR A 59 -7.05 -8.21 8.46
N ASP A 60 -8.16 -8.14 9.19
CA ASP A 60 -9.22 -7.15 8.96
C ASP A 60 -8.96 -5.83 9.70
N ALA A 61 -8.17 -5.86 10.78
CA ALA A 61 -7.85 -4.71 11.60
C ALA A 61 -6.48 -4.82 12.30
N VAL A 62 -5.88 -3.67 12.58
CA VAL A 62 -4.67 -3.54 13.41
C VAL A 62 -5.00 -2.64 14.61
N LEU A 63 -4.71 -3.13 15.81
CA LEU A 63 -4.96 -2.44 17.09
C LEU A 63 -3.62 -2.13 17.76
N GLY A 64 -3.50 -0.96 18.38
CA GLY A 64 -2.29 -0.55 19.09
C GLY A 64 -2.51 0.68 19.94
N ALA A 65 -1.45 1.14 20.61
CA ALA A 65 -1.50 2.31 21.49
C ALA A 65 -1.92 3.59 20.75
N ARG A 66 -2.42 4.59 21.49
CA ARG A 66 -2.81 5.89 20.90
C ARG A 66 -1.60 6.53 20.21
N GLY A 67 -1.73 6.79 18.92
CA GLY A 67 -0.69 7.40 18.10
C GLY A 67 -1.14 7.61 16.65
N SER A 68 -0.20 7.63 15.72
CA SER A 68 -0.50 7.72 14.29
C SER A 68 -1.01 6.39 13.73
N LYS A 69 -2.21 6.39 13.14
CA LYS A 69 -2.79 5.22 12.47
C LYS A 69 -1.87 4.64 11.40
N LEU A 70 -1.16 5.49 10.66
CA LEU A 70 -0.24 5.06 9.62
C LEU A 70 0.99 4.36 10.22
N GLN A 71 1.57 4.90 11.30
CA GLN A 71 2.70 4.25 11.98
C GLN A 71 2.32 2.90 12.55
N LEU A 72 1.12 2.76 13.13
CA LEU A 72 0.59 1.48 13.61
C LEU A 72 0.54 0.43 12.50
N VAL A 73 0.00 0.79 11.33
CA VAL A 73 -0.13 -0.14 10.20
C VAL A 73 1.25 -0.47 9.60
N LEU A 74 2.11 0.53 9.42
CA LEU A 74 3.47 0.34 8.92
C LEU A 74 4.30 -0.55 9.86
N ASN A 75 4.18 -0.34 11.18
CA ASN A 75 4.88 -1.14 12.17
C ASN A 75 4.32 -2.56 12.27
N GLY A 76 3.00 -2.70 12.38
CA GLY A 76 2.35 -3.98 12.60
C GLY A 76 2.37 -4.92 11.40
N LEU A 77 2.18 -4.40 10.17
CA LEU A 77 2.10 -5.24 8.96
C LEU A 77 3.39 -5.25 8.13
N PHE A 78 4.09 -4.12 8.05
CA PHE A 78 5.28 -3.97 7.21
C PHE A 78 6.57 -3.99 8.00
N HIS A 79 6.50 -4.04 9.33
CA HIS A 79 7.66 -3.91 10.21
C HIS A 79 8.52 -2.68 9.89
N LEU A 80 7.88 -1.60 9.42
CA LEU A 80 8.47 -0.29 9.17
C LEU A 80 8.15 0.63 10.34
N GLU A 81 9.08 1.52 10.73
CA GLU A 81 8.94 2.43 11.88
C GLU A 81 8.94 1.76 13.28
N ALA A 82 9.02 2.60 14.31
CA ALA A 82 8.89 2.24 15.71
C ALA A 82 7.40 2.18 16.13
N SER A 83 7.10 1.31 17.10
CA SER A 83 5.75 1.23 17.65
C SER A 83 5.42 2.54 18.38
N PRO A 84 4.23 3.14 18.17
CA PRO A 84 3.81 4.32 18.93
C PRO A 84 3.51 4.00 20.41
N GLY A 85 3.53 2.71 20.79
CA GLY A 85 3.42 2.23 22.16
C GLY A 85 2.89 0.80 22.22
N ASN A 86 3.03 0.16 23.38
CA ASN A 86 2.60 -1.22 23.58
C ASN A 86 1.21 -1.26 24.25
N LEU A 87 0.41 -2.24 23.89
CA LEU A 87 -0.79 -2.61 24.64
C LEU A 87 -0.39 -3.53 25.79
N SER A 88 -1.08 -3.43 26.93
CA SER A 88 -0.89 -4.36 28.03
C SER A 88 -1.52 -5.73 27.70
N TRP A 89 -1.09 -6.77 28.41
CA TRP A 89 -1.63 -8.12 28.18
C TRP A 89 -3.13 -8.20 28.49
N GLU A 90 -3.58 -7.49 29.52
CA GLU A 90 -5.00 -7.42 29.90
C GLU A 90 -5.85 -6.78 28.80
N GLN A 91 -5.30 -5.78 28.10
CA GLN A 91 -5.98 -5.17 26.95
C GLN A 91 -6.07 -6.14 25.77
N TYR A 92 -5.03 -6.95 25.54
CA TYR A 92 -5.07 -8.00 24.54
C TYR A 92 -6.16 -9.03 24.84
N GLU A 93 -6.25 -9.51 26.08
CA GLU A 93 -7.29 -10.48 26.49
C GLU A 93 -8.70 -9.89 26.32
N LEU A 94 -8.91 -8.64 26.73
CA LEU A 94 -10.18 -7.95 26.53
C LEU A 94 -10.58 -7.87 25.04
N ILE A 95 -9.62 -7.53 24.17
CA ILE A 95 -9.85 -7.46 22.72
C ILE A 95 -10.18 -8.84 22.17
N ARG A 96 -9.39 -9.86 22.53
CA ARG A 96 -9.60 -11.24 22.09
C ARG A 96 -10.98 -11.76 22.44
N ASP A 97 -11.46 -11.41 23.64
CA ASP A 97 -12.74 -11.91 24.16
C ASP A 97 -13.93 -11.03 23.73
N THR A 98 -13.69 -9.97 22.94
CA THR A 98 -14.74 -9.09 22.42
C THR A 98 -15.57 -9.78 21.33
N ARG A 99 -16.90 -9.68 21.44
CA ARG A 99 -17.83 -10.22 20.43
C ARG A 99 -17.57 -9.58 19.06
N GLY A 100 -17.18 -10.41 18.09
CA GLY A 100 -16.85 -9.99 16.72
C GLY A 100 -15.38 -10.19 16.34
N VAL A 101 -14.52 -10.53 17.31
CA VAL A 101 -13.14 -10.94 17.05
C VAL A 101 -13.10 -12.46 16.89
N SER A 102 -12.74 -12.96 15.71
CA SER A 102 -12.57 -14.39 15.45
C SER A 102 -11.19 -14.88 15.88
N GLU A 103 -10.16 -14.09 15.57
CA GLU A 103 -8.75 -14.40 15.83
C GLU A 103 -8.03 -13.12 16.24
N ALA A 104 -7.16 -13.20 17.25
CA ALA A 104 -6.36 -12.08 17.72
C ALA A 104 -4.95 -12.55 18.08
N TYR A 105 -3.96 -12.02 17.37
CA TYR A 105 -2.56 -12.37 17.55
C TYR A 105 -1.78 -11.15 18.03
N PRO A 106 -1.16 -11.20 19.23
CA PRO A 106 -0.31 -10.12 19.70
C PRO A 106 0.99 -10.13 18.86
N ILE A 107 1.47 -8.94 18.52
CA ILE A 107 2.75 -8.75 17.83
C ILE A 107 3.61 -7.84 18.68
N ALA A 108 4.79 -8.33 19.07
CA ALA A 108 5.81 -7.55 19.74
C ALA A 108 7.06 -7.52 18.87
N VAL A 109 7.52 -6.32 18.52
CA VAL A 109 8.71 -6.12 17.70
C VAL A 109 9.73 -5.28 18.45
N GLY A 110 11.00 -5.68 18.45
CA GLY A 110 12.04 -4.96 19.19
C GLY A 110 13.40 -5.15 18.56
N ASP A 111 13.99 -6.30 18.81
CA ASP A 111 15.38 -6.57 18.46
C ASP A 111 15.54 -7.03 17.00
N ASN A 112 16.78 -6.96 16.52
CA ASN A 112 17.19 -7.54 15.25
C ASN A 112 18.30 -8.56 15.49
N TYR A 113 18.25 -9.68 14.79
CA TYR A 113 19.26 -10.72 14.81
C TYR A 113 19.75 -10.99 13.38
N HIS A 114 21.04 -10.77 13.11
CA HIS A 114 21.66 -10.91 11.79
C HIS A 114 20.91 -10.22 10.63
N GLY A 115 20.36 -9.04 10.87
CA GLY A 115 19.60 -8.29 9.84
C GLY A 115 18.14 -8.72 9.70
N PHE A 116 17.68 -9.71 10.48
CA PHE A 116 16.27 -10.09 10.57
C PHE A 116 15.64 -9.49 11.82
N ARG A 117 14.45 -8.89 11.67
CA ARG A 117 13.69 -8.37 12.79
C ARG A 117 13.08 -9.51 13.59
N LEU A 118 13.29 -9.51 14.91
CA LEU A 118 12.67 -10.46 15.81
C LEU A 118 11.23 -10.00 16.09
N VAL A 119 10.30 -10.93 15.87
CA VAL A 119 8.86 -10.72 16.06
C VAL A 119 8.36 -11.78 17.04
N GLY A 120 7.91 -11.33 18.21
CA GLY A 120 7.20 -12.16 19.18
C GLY A 120 5.71 -12.21 18.85
N THR A 121 5.17 -13.42 18.74
CA THR A 121 3.73 -13.65 18.54
C THR A 121 3.34 -15.03 19.08
N LEU A 122 2.05 -15.38 19.01
CA LEU A 122 1.54 -16.68 19.43
C LEU A 122 1.75 -17.72 18.32
N ALA A 123 2.08 -18.96 18.70
CA ALA A 123 2.28 -20.07 17.76
C ALA A 123 1.02 -20.34 16.92
N GLU A 124 -0.16 -20.10 17.49
CA GLU A 124 -1.46 -20.27 16.82
C GLU A 124 -1.60 -19.43 15.55
N MET A 125 -0.87 -18.31 15.45
CA MET A 125 -0.84 -17.48 14.25
C MET A 125 -0.33 -18.26 13.04
N PHE A 126 0.65 -19.15 13.22
CA PHE A 126 1.18 -19.95 12.11
C PHE A 126 0.29 -21.16 11.77
N GLU A 127 -0.49 -21.66 12.72
CA GLU A 127 -1.32 -22.86 12.57
C GLU A 127 -2.73 -22.57 12.04
N LYS A 128 -3.35 -21.49 12.54
CA LYS A 128 -4.76 -21.17 12.31
C LYS A 128 -4.93 -20.06 11.27
N HIS A 129 -4.10 -19.02 11.32
CA HIS A 129 -4.26 -17.84 10.45
C HIS A 129 -3.96 -18.13 8.98
N GLU A 130 -4.79 -17.61 8.10
CA GLU A 130 -4.59 -17.62 6.65
C GLU A 130 -4.20 -16.23 6.16
N TRP A 131 -2.92 -16.03 5.82
CA TRP A 131 -2.45 -14.72 5.34
C TRP A 131 -3.01 -14.33 3.97
N ARG A 132 -3.53 -15.32 3.25
CA ARG A 132 -4.33 -15.16 2.03
C ARG A 132 -5.29 -16.35 1.98
N LYS A 133 -6.53 -16.13 1.51
CA LYS A 133 -7.55 -17.19 1.40
C LYS A 133 -6.96 -18.50 0.85
N GLY A 134 -6.96 -19.55 1.67
CA GLY A 134 -6.42 -20.88 1.36
C GLY A 134 -4.89 -21.03 1.43
N ARG A 135 -4.16 -20.06 1.98
CA ARG A 135 -2.70 -20.12 2.20
C ARG A 135 -2.36 -19.80 3.65
N LYS A 136 -1.75 -20.77 4.32
CA LYS A 136 -1.18 -20.64 5.66
C LYS A 136 0.31 -20.31 5.61
N TYR A 137 0.87 -19.94 6.75
CA TYR A 137 2.31 -19.80 6.89
C TYR A 137 3.01 -21.16 6.85
N ILE A 138 4.21 -21.19 6.27
CA ILE A 138 5.08 -22.35 6.28
C ILE A 138 6.27 -21.99 7.16
N VAL A 139 6.43 -22.69 8.28
CA VAL A 139 7.53 -22.47 9.20
C VAL A 139 8.75 -23.22 8.68
N GLN A 140 9.81 -22.50 8.33
CA GLN A 140 11.09 -23.08 7.98
C GLN A 140 11.95 -23.15 9.25
N SER A 141 12.22 -24.36 9.75
CA SER A 141 13.12 -24.53 10.89
C SER A 141 14.56 -24.25 10.45
N SER A 142 15.17 -23.18 10.97
CA SER A 142 16.58 -22.86 10.76
C SER A 142 17.52 -23.48 11.80
N VAL A 143 17.01 -24.29 12.73
CA VAL A 143 17.81 -25.01 13.73
C VAL A 143 17.95 -26.48 13.29
N PRO A 144 19.16 -26.98 12.99
CA PRO A 144 19.38 -28.42 12.89
C PRO A 144 19.04 -29.03 14.25
N ALA A 145 18.18 -30.05 14.27
CA ALA A 145 18.02 -30.87 15.45
C ALA A 145 19.39 -31.45 15.82
N GLY A 146 19.94 -30.97 16.93
CA GLY A 146 21.20 -31.41 17.54
C GLY A 146 21.06 -31.29 19.04
#